data_AF-A0A845YQB7-F1
#
_entry.id   AF-A0A845YQB7-F1
#
_cell.length_a   1.000
_cell.length_b   1.000
_cell.length_c   1.000
_cell.angle_alpha   90.00
_cell.angle_beta   90.00
_cell.angle_gamma   90.00
#
_symmetry.space_group_name_H-M   'P 1'
#
loop_
_entity.id
_entity.type
_entity.pdbx_description
1 polymer ?
#
loop_
_entity_poly.entity_id
_entity_poly.type
_entity_poly.pdbx_seq_one_letter_code
_entity_poly.pdbx_strand_id
1 'polypeptide(L)' 'MSRRSSTQKRPIPPDSVYSSRLVSMMVRRIMVSGKKSFALRIIDGAFKF' A
#
# COMPACT_ATOMS: atom_id res chain seq x y z
N MET A 1 -13.99 -11.84 12.06
CA MET A 1 -13.11 -11.73 13.25
C MET A 1 -13.26 -12.99 14.07
N SER A 2 -12.17 -13.52 14.59
CA SER A 2 -12.19 -14.84 15.24
C SER A 2 -11.49 -14.81 16.58
N ARG A 3 -12.06 -15.55 17.54
CA ARG A 3 -11.44 -15.84 18.84
C ARG A 3 -10.54 -17.09 18.82
N ARG A 4 -10.60 -17.96 17.80
CA ARG A 4 -9.76 -19.18 17.71
C ARG A 4 -9.41 -19.59 16.26
N SER A 5 -9.15 -18.65 15.36
CA SER A 5 -8.57 -18.96 14.04
C SER A 5 -7.64 -17.86 13.54
N SER A 6 -6.47 -18.25 13.04
CA SER A 6 -5.55 -17.32 12.35
C SER A 6 -6.12 -16.97 10.98
N THR A 7 -6.24 -15.67 10.68
CA THR A 7 -6.74 -15.20 9.38
C THR A 7 -5.59 -15.15 8.39
N GLN A 8 -5.77 -15.74 7.20
CA GLN A 8 -4.79 -15.64 6.13
C GLN A 8 -4.60 -14.17 5.72
N LYS A 9 -3.33 -13.74 5.62
CA LYS A 9 -3.00 -12.39 5.17
C LYS A 9 -3.38 -12.25 3.70
N ARG A 10 -4.08 -11.18 3.34
CA ARG A 10 -4.45 -10.91 1.94
C ARG A 10 -3.18 -10.68 1.11
N PRO A 11 -3.03 -11.33 -0.06
CA PRO A 11 -1.93 -11.03 -0.95
C PRO A 11 -2.04 -9.59 -1.46
N ILE A 12 -0.91 -8.91 -1.55
CA ILE A 12 -0.83 -7.52 -1.99
C ILE A 12 -0.16 -7.52 -3.36
N PRO A 13 -0.83 -7.03 -4.42
CA PRO A 13 -0.22 -6.94 -5.73
C PRO A 13 0.95 -5.93 -5.70
N PRO A 14 2.02 -6.20 -6.47
CA PRO A 14 3.09 -5.23 -6.66
C PRO A 14 2.55 -3.96 -7.31
N ASP A 15 3.20 -2.83 -7.04
CA ASP A 15 2.85 -1.57 -7.69
C ASP A 15 3.24 -1.57 -9.18
N SER A 16 2.49 -0.87 -10.02
CA SER A 16 2.73 -0.87 -11.48
C SER A 16 3.93 -0.01 -11.89
N VAL A 17 4.28 1.01 -11.10
CA VAL A 17 5.36 1.95 -11.42
C VAL A 17 6.71 1.38 -11.00
N TYR A 18 6.82 0.94 -9.75
CA TYR A 18 8.08 0.47 -9.18
C TYR A 18 8.22 -1.06 -9.16
N SER A 19 7.23 -1.81 -9.67
CA SER A 19 7.16 -3.29 -9.62
C SER A 19 7.38 -3.88 -8.22
N SER A 20 7.16 -3.08 -7.18
CA SER A 20 7.54 -3.41 -5.80
C SER A 20 6.32 -3.57 -4.93
N ARG A 21 6.24 -4.73 -4.25
CA ARG A 21 5.22 -4.97 -3.22
C ARG A 21 5.40 -4.04 -2.02
N LEU A 22 6.64 -3.65 -1.70
CA LEU A 22 6.92 -2.76 -0.56
C LEU A 22 6.35 -1.37 -0.78
N VAL A 23 6.48 -0.82 -2.00
CA VAL A 23 5.89 0.48 -2.34
C VAL A 23 4.37 0.42 -2.28
N SER A 24 3.74 -0.62 -2.84
CA SER A 24 2.29 -0.87 -2.74
C SER A 24 1.82 -0.94 -1.26
N MET A 25 2.63 -1.54 -0.38
CA MET A 25 2.36 -1.56 1.06
C MET A 25 2.51 -0.18 1.73
N MET A 26 3.49 0.61 1.31
CA MET A 26 3.72 1.97 1.82
C MET A 26 2.57 2.91 1.44
N VAL A 27 2.13 2.89 0.18
CA VAL A 27 0.98 3.66 -0.32
C VAL A 27 -0.26 3.38 0.54
N ARG A 28 -0.56 2.10 0.80
CA ARG A 28 -1.73 1.69 1.60
C ARG A 28 -1.68 2.15 3.05
N ARG A 29 -0.49 2.33 3.63
CA ARG A 29 -0.31 2.80 5.02
C ARG A 29 -0.45 4.31 5.16
N ILE A 30 0.06 5.07 4.18
CA ILE A 30 -0.01 6.55 4.17
C ILE A 30 -1.40 7.03 3.71
N MET A 31 -2.16 6.19 3.01
CA MET A 31 -3.48 6.53 2.50
C MET A 31 -4.50 6.84 3.61
N VAL A 32 -4.92 8.11 3.67
CA VAL A 32 -5.99 8.58 4.56
C VAL A 32 -7.31 8.64 3.79
N SER A 33 -8.41 8.22 4.42
CA SER A 33 -9.77 8.24 3.86
C SER A 33 -9.95 7.50 2.53
N GLY A 34 -9.10 6.50 2.24
CA GLY A 34 -9.17 5.72 1.00
C GLY A 34 -8.67 6.45 -0.26
N LYS A 35 -8.03 7.61 -0.12
CA LYS A 35 -7.55 8.43 -1.24
C LYS A 35 -6.24 7.87 -1.85
N LYS A 36 -6.33 6.81 -2.65
CA LYS A 36 -5.16 6.15 -3.27
C LYS A 36 -4.33 7.08 -4.16
N SER A 37 -4.99 7.86 -5.02
CA SER A 37 -4.31 8.77 -5.95
C SER A 37 -3.45 9.82 -5.20
N PHE A 38 -3.97 10.35 -4.10
CA PHE A 38 -3.24 11.33 -3.29
C PHE A 38 -2.04 10.70 -2.58
N ALA A 39 -2.22 9.50 -2.00
CA ALA A 39 -1.11 8.76 -1.38
C ALA A 39 -0.01 8.40 -2.37
N LEU A 40 -0.37 8.05 -3.61
CA LEU A 40 0.59 7.75 -4.67
C LEU A 40 1.42 8.99 -5.02
N ARG A 41 0.77 10.16 -5.19
CA ARG A 41 1.44 11.44 -5.48
C ARG A 41 2.46 11.84 -4.41
N ILE A 42 2.12 11.64 -3.13
CA ILE A 42 3.05 11.92 -2.02
C ILE A 42 4.30 11.05 -2.15
N ILE A 43 4.13 9.75 -2.40
CA ILE A 43 5.24 8.81 -2.51
C ILE A 43 6.08 9.07 -3.76
N ASP A 44 5.44 9.32 -4.90
CA ASP A 44 6.13 9.66 -6.14
C ASP A 44 6.93 10.96 -6.01
N GLY A 45 6.39 11.97 -5.32
CA GLY A 45 7.10 13.20 -4.99
C GLY A 45 8.29 12.97 -4.04
N ALA A 46 8.15 12.06 -3.08
CA ALA A 46 9.21 11.73 -2.13
C ALA A 46 10.34 10.86 -2.72
N PHE A 47 10.09 10.11 -3.79
CA PHE A 47 11.13 9.33 -4.47
C PHE A 47 11.89 10.12 -5.53
N LYS A 48 11.31 11.18 -6.08
CA LYS A 48 11.89 11.99 -7.15
C LYS A 48 12.63 13.24 -6.65
N PHE A 49 13.48 13.08 -5.63
CA PHE A 49 14.42 14.13 -5.22
C PHE A 49 15.54 14.30 -6.23
#